data_AF-M0P7C7-F1
#
_entry.id   AF-M0P7C7-F1
#
_cell.length_a   1.000
_cell.length_b   1.000
_cell.length_c   1.000
_cell.angle_alpha   90.00
_cell.angle_beta   90.00
_cell.angle_gamma   90.00
#
_symmetry.space_group_name_H-M   'P 1'
#
loop_
_entity.id
_entity.type
_entity.pdbx_description
1 polymer ?
#
loop_
_entity_poly.entity_id
_entity_poly.type
_entity_poly.pdbx_seq_one_letter_code
_entity_poly.pdbx_strand_id
1 'polypeptide(L)'
;MNEDPPSVDAALLAGAALFNEGHVLAAHDPWEAAWLPLDGGGDGHEADDERLLHGLIAAAAATHHARSGNWSGAIGCAENAVEYVAAVAPGHRGVDVDPVIRWCRRLAADPETIERTGPPPLRIDGAAPEFADLDLDAVLLAAPALADAVEVGSAETFDRAAALAREERGTGRTTFTELLFAFCREPETRPQVAARLADHVELADRKRRDVDDLF
;
A
#
# COMPACT_ATOMS: atom_id res chain seq x y z
N MET A 1 9.42 8.94 18.11
CA MET A 1 8.46 10.01 17.80
C MET A 1 7.21 9.31 17.30
N ASN A 2 6.03 9.64 17.84
CA ASN A 2 4.79 9.19 17.21
C ASN A 2 4.73 9.91 15.86
N GLU A 3 4.91 9.17 14.76
CA GLU A 3 4.61 9.68 13.43
C GLU A 3 3.09 9.86 13.34
N ASP A 4 2.65 10.98 12.75
CA ASP A 4 1.24 11.16 12.42
C ASP A 4 0.81 10.02 11.47
N PRO A 5 -0.42 9.51 11.60
CA PRO A 5 -0.90 8.46 10.71
C PRO A 5 -0.87 8.95 9.25
N PRO A 6 -0.66 8.04 8.28
CA PRO A 6 -0.65 8.43 6.88
C PRO A 6 -2.01 9.01 6.47
N SER A 7 -1.97 9.97 5.53
CA SER A 7 -3.19 10.44 4.89
C SER A 7 -3.90 9.29 4.17
N VAL A 8 -5.23 9.23 4.30
CA VAL A 8 -6.08 8.27 3.57
C VAL A 8 -5.86 8.37 2.06
N ASP A 9 -5.69 9.58 1.51
CA ASP A 9 -5.49 9.75 0.07
C ASP A 9 -4.16 9.15 -0.42
N ALA A 10 -3.08 9.34 0.36
CA ALA A 10 -1.77 8.77 0.05
C ALA A 10 -1.80 7.23 0.15
N ALA A 11 -2.47 6.70 1.18
CA ALA A 11 -2.66 5.27 1.35
C ALA A 11 -3.49 4.65 0.21
N LEU A 12 -4.58 5.32 -0.20
CA LEU A 12 -5.40 4.88 -1.32
C LEU A 12 -4.60 4.79 -2.62
N LEU A 13 -3.83 5.83 -2.96
CA LEU A 13 -2.97 5.84 -4.15
C LEU A 13 -1.89 4.75 -4.08
N ALA A 14 -1.19 4.63 -2.95
CA ALA A 14 -0.14 3.64 -2.74
C ALA A 14 -0.65 2.20 -2.91
N GLY A 15 -1.72 1.84 -2.19
CA GLY A 15 -2.32 0.51 -2.28
C GLY A 15 -2.95 0.24 -3.64
N ALA A 16 -3.60 1.22 -4.27
CA ALA A 16 -4.14 1.06 -5.62
C ALA A 16 -3.04 0.76 -6.66
N ALA A 17 -1.91 1.48 -6.61
CA ALA A 17 -0.77 1.21 -7.48
C ALA A 17 -0.19 -0.20 -7.27
N LEU A 18 0.04 -0.60 -6.01
CA LEU A 18 0.48 -1.97 -5.69
C LEU A 18 -0.48 -3.04 -6.22
N PHE A 19 -1.78 -2.84 -6.03
CA PHE A 19 -2.82 -3.77 -6.49
C PHE A 19 -2.83 -3.88 -8.02
N ASN A 20 -2.82 -2.74 -8.71
CA ASN A 20 -2.87 -2.63 -10.17
C ASN A 20 -1.62 -3.23 -10.84
N GLU A 21 -0.45 -3.07 -10.23
CA GLU A 21 0.83 -3.65 -10.66
C GLU A 21 0.96 -5.14 -10.29
N GLY A 22 -0.09 -5.73 -9.69
CA GLY A 22 -0.17 -7.16 -9.41
C GLY A 22 0.38 -7.57 -8.05
N HIS A 23 0.96 -6.65 -7.27
CA HIS A 23 1.42 -6.81 -5.89
C HIS A 23 0.24 -6.78 -4.90
N VAL A 24 -0.77 -7.61 -5.17
CA VAL A 24 -2.11 -7.54 -4.54
C VAL A 24 -2.09 -7.69 -3.03
N LEU A 25 -1.25 -8.58 -2.48
CA LEU A 25 -1.17 -8.70 -1.02
C LEU A 25 -0.50 -7.47 -0.39
N ALA A 26 0.58 -6.95 -0.97
CA ALA A 26 1.25 -5.74 -0.45
C ALA A 26 0.38 -4.48 -0.48
N ALA A 27 -0.64 -4.42 -1.35
CA ALA A 27 -1.62 -3.33 -1.33
C ALA A 27 -2.33 -3.19 0.02
N HIS A 28 -2.39 -4.26 0.80
CA HIS A 28 -2.90 -4.30 2.16
C HIS A 28 -2.23 -3.27 3.07
N ASP A 29 -0.90 -3.22 3.10
CA ASP A 29 -0.17 -2.56 4.17
C ASP A 29 -0.37 -1.03 4.18
N PRO A 30 -0.34 -0.31 3.04
CA PRO A 30 -0.67 1.13 3.04
C PRO A 30 -2.09 1.40 3.52
N TRP A 31 -3.07 0.57 3.12
CA TRP A 31 -4.45 0.73 3.53
C TRP A 31 -4.63 0.44 5.02
N GLU A 32 -4.00 -0.61 5.54
CA GLU A 32 -4.04 -0.97 6.96
C GLU A 32 -3.43 0.15 7.82
N ALA A 33 -2.30 0.72 7.39
CA ALA A 33 -1.65 1.81 8.11
C ALA A 33 -2.55 3.06 8.27
N ALA A 34 -3.39 3.35 7.27
CA ALA A 34 -4.38 4.44 7.34
C ALA A 34 -5.70 4.02 8.03
N TRP A 35 -6.02 2.73 8.03
CA TRP A 35 -7.24 2.18 8.65
C TRP A 35 -7.12 2.00 10.16
N LEU A 36 -5.99 1.50 10.67
CA LEU A 36 -5.77 1.22 12.10
C LEU A 36 -6.11 2.41 13.03
N PRO A 37 -5.79 3.67 12.70
CA PRO A 37 -6.19 4.82 13.52
C PRO A 37 -7.70 5.11 13.53
N LEU A 38 -8.44 4.63 12.53
CA LEU A 38 -9.89 4.82 12.38
C LEU A 38 -10.70 3.71 13.06
N ASP A 39 -10.09 2.55 13.32
CA ASP A 39 -10.67 1.37 13.96
C ASP A 39 -11.00 1.66 15.44
N GLY A 40 -12.11 2.37 15.66
CA GLY A 40 -12.48 2.90 16.99
C GLY A 40 -13.69 3.82 17.05
N GLY A 41 -14.26 4.23 15.91
CA GLY A 41 -15.55 4.92 15.87
C GLY A 41 -15.47 6.41 15.49
N GLY A 42 -15.01 6.70 14.27
CA GLY A 42 -15.26 7.98 13.62
C GLY A 42 -16.74 8.16 13.25
N ASP A 43 -17.15 9.40 12.96
CA ASP A 43 -18.46 9.70 12.40
C ASP A 43 -18.35 10.31 10.99
N GLY A 44 -19.46 10.28 10.24
CA GLY A 44 -19.52 10.83 8.90
C GLY A 44 -18.42 10.30 7.97
N HIS A 45 -17.54 11.21 7.52
CA HIS A 45 -16.50 10.97 6.53
C HIS A 45 -15.44 9.95 6.98
N GLU A 46 -15.06 9.98 8.27
CA GLU A 46 -14.08 9.02 8.83
C GLU A 46 -14.64 7.60 8.89
N ALA A 47 -15.95 7.47 9.12
CA ALA A 47 -16.62 6.17 9.10
C ALA A 47 -16.70 5.59 7.67
N ASP A 48 -16.86 6.43 6.65
CA ASP A 48 -16.78 6.01 5.24
C ASP A 48 -15.34 5.66 4.84
N ASP A 49 -14.33 6.39 5.34
CA ASP A 49 -12.90 6.07 5.14
C ASP A 49 -12.54 4.70 5.76
N GLU A 50 -12.99 4.43 7.00
CA GLU A 50 -12.80 3.13 7.66
C GLU A 50 -13.37 1.99 6.81
N ARG A 51 -14.65 2.08 6.45
CA ARG A 51 -15.34 1.05 5.66
C ARG A 51 -14.69 0.84 4.30
N LEU A 52 -14.30 1.93 3.63
CA LEU A 52 -13.63 1.86 2.34
C LEU A 52 -12.31 1.10 2.46
N LEU A 53 -11.43 1.51 3.39
CA LEU A 53 -10.12 0.88 3.56
C LEU A 53 -10.25 -0.58 4.01
N HIS A 54 -11.12 -0.88 4.96
CA HIS A 54 -11.39 -2.25 5.42
C HIS A 54 -11.89 -3.14 4.27
N GLY A 55 -12.82 -2.61 3.46
CA GLY A 55 -13.32 -3.30 2.29
C GLY A 55 -12.25 -3.61 1.25
N LEU A 56 -11.34 -2.66 0.98
CA LEU A 56 -10.21 -2.84 0.06
C LEU A 56 -9.18 -3.84 0.59
N ILE A 57 -8.85 -3.78 1.89
CA ILE A 57 -8.02 -4.75 2.61
C ILE A 57 -8.58 -6.17 2.44
N ALA A 58 -9.89 -6.35 2.69
CA ALA A 58 -10.56 -7.64 2.52
C ALA A 58 -10.56 -8.10 1.06
N ALA A 59 -10.71 -7.19 0.09
CA ALA A 59 -10.66 -7.52 -1.35
C ALA A 59 -9.26 -7.98 -1.81
N ALA A 60 -8.19 -7.33 -1.32
CA ALA A 60 -6.82 -7.76 -1.55
C ALA A 60 -6.56 -9.16 -0.95
N ALA A 61 -6.96 -9.37 0.31
CA ALA A 61 -6.84 -10.67 0.97
C ALA A 61 -7.61 -11.77 0.23
N ALA A 62 -8.85 -11.50 -0.19
CA ALA A 62 -9.66 -12.45 -0.97
C ALA A 62 -8.96 -12.87 -2.27
N THR A 63 -8.42 -11.89 -2.99
CA THR A 63 -7.71 -12.12 -4.26
C THR A 63 -6.42 -12.90 -4.04
N HIS A 64 -5.66 -12.58 -2.98
CA HIS A 64 -4.46 -13.33 -2.61
C HIS A 64 -4.77 -14.78 -2.21
N HIS A 65 -5.80 -14.99 -1.40
CA HIS A 65 -6.26 -16.33 -1.04
C HIS A 65 -6.69 -17.15 -2.25
N ALA A 66 -7.41 -16.53 -3.19
CA ALA A 66 -7.74 -17.20 -4.45
C ALA A 66 -6.47 -17.58 -5.22
N ARG A 67 -5.50 -16.67 -5.38
CA ARG A 67 -4.23 -16.97 -6.09
C ARG A 67 -3.42 -18.11 -5.45
N SER A 68 -3.53 -18.29 -4.13
CA SER A 68 -2.82 -19.33 -3.38
C SER A 68 -3.61 -20.65 -3.27
N GLY A 69 -4.79 -20.74 -3.87
CA GLY A 69 -5.67 -21.93 -3.78
C GLY A 69 -6.40 -22.08 -2.44
N ASN A 70 -6.34 -21.06 -1.57
CA ASN A 70 -7.09 -21.02 -0.32
C ASN A 70 -8.54 -20.57 -0.58
N TRP A 71 -9.37 -21.48 -1.08
CA TRP A 71 -10.74 -21.17 -1.51
C TRP A 71 -11.66 -20.68 -0.38
N SER A 72 -11.59 -21.31 0.80
CA SER A 72 -12.41 -20.88 1.94
C SER A 72 -12.02 -19.48 2.44
N GLY A 73 -10.71 -19.19 2.49
CA GLY A 73 -10.22 -17.85 2.81
C GLY A 73 -10.65 -16.81 1.77
N ALA A 74 -10.59 -17.18 0.48
CA ALA A 74 -11.00 -16.31 -0.61
C ALA A 74 -12.48 -15.93 -0.50
N ILE A 75 -13.35 -16.90 -0.26
CA ILE A 75 -14.80 -16.69 -0.11
C ILE A 75 -15.08 -15.79 1.10
N GLY A 76 -14.54 -16.12 2.28
CA GLY A 76 -14.82 -15.35 3.50
C GLY A 76 -14.35 -13.90 3.40
N CYS A 77 -13.14 -13.65 2.90
CA CYS A 77 -12.66 -12.30 2.68
C CYS A 77 -13.46 -11.56 1.61
N ALA A 78 -13.91 -12.25 0.56
CA ALA A 78 -14.70 -11.64 -0.50
C ALA A 78 -16.10 -11.22 -0.02
N GLU A 79 -16.76 -12.05 0.80
CA GLU A 79 -18.04 -11.69 1.43
C GLU A 79 -17.88 -10.47 2.34
N ASN A 80 -16.81 -10.46 3.16
CA ASN A 80 -16.50 -9.34 4.04
C ASN A 80 -16.24 -8.04 3.25
N ALA A 81 -15.46 -8.12 2.17
CA ALA A 81 -15.22 -6.97 1.30
C ALA A 81 -16.52 -6.39 0.73
N VAL A 82 -17.45 -7.24 0.29
CA VAL A 82 -18.75 -6.78 -0.22
C VAL A 82 -19.57 -6.08 0.86
N GLU A 83 -19.56 -6.59 2.10
CA GLU A 83 -20.28 -5.99 3.22
C GLU A 83 -19.79 -4.56 3.51
N TYR A 84 -18.47 -4.39 3.69
CA TYR A 84 -17.88 -3.09 3.99
C TYR A 84 -18.03 -2.09 2.84
N VAL A 85 -17.66 -2.49 1.62
CA VAL A 85 -17.67 -1.56 0.47
C VAL A 85 -19.11 -1.15 0.09
N ALA A 86 -20.10 -2.02 0.25
CA ALA A 86 -21.50 -1.68 -0.05
C ALA A 86 -22.09 -0.64 0.92
N ALA A 87 -21.47 -0.43 2.08
CA ALA A 87 -21.87 0.56 3.07
C ALA A 87 -21.13 1.91 2.92
N VAL A 88 -20.26 2.06 1.91
CA VAL A 88 -19.57 3.31 1.59
C VAL A 88 -20.46 4.21 0.74
N ALA A 89 -20.46 5.52 1.03
CA ALA A 89 -21.18 6.50 0.22
C ALA A 89 -20.71 6.51 -1.26
N PRO A 90 -21.62 6.63 -2.25
CA PRO A 90 -21.23 6.67 -3.66
C PRO A 90 -20.24 7.79 -3.97
N GLY A 91 -19.13 7.45 -4.64
CA GLY A 91 -18.08 8.40 -5.03
C GLY A 91 -17.17 8.86 -3.89
N HIS A 92 -17.25 8.23 -2.70
CA HIS A 92 -16.35 8.53 -1.59
C HIS A 92 -14.89 8.39 -2.01
N ARG A 93 -14.10 9.45 -1.76
CA ARG A 93 -12.67 9.54 -2.14
C ARG A 93 -12.39 9.27 -3.63
N GLY A 94 -13.40 9.39 -4.49
CA GLY A 94 -13.28 9.13 -5.93
C GLY A 94 -13.04 7.66 -6.30
N VAL A 95 -13.17 6.72 -5.36
CA VAL A 95 -12.89 5.29 -5.61
C VAL A 95 -14.05 4.63 -6.36
N ASP A 96 -13.73 3.99 -7.49
CA ASP A 96 -14.69 3.19 -8.24
C ASP A 96 -14.87 1.82 -7.58
N VAL A 97 -15.81 1.74 -6.63
CA VAL A 97 -16.06 0.53 -5.83
C VAL A 97 -16.85 -0.57 -6.56
N ASP A 98 -17.63 -0.22 -7.58
CA ASP A 98 -18.50 -1.17 -8.30
C ASP A 98 -17.74 -2.35 -8.95
N PRO A 99 -16.61 -2.12 -9.65
CA PRO A 99 -15.76 -3.21 -10.13
C PRO A 99 -15.24 -4.12 -9.01
N VAL A 100 -14.88 -3.56 -7.85
CA VAL A 100 -14.38 -4.31 -6.69
C VAL A 100 -15.47 -5.20 -6.13
N ILE A 101 -16.67 -4.66 -5.90
CA ILE A 101 -17.83 -5.42 -5.43
C ILE A 101 -18.13 -6.58 -6.39
N ARG A 102 -18.12 -6.33 -7.70
CA ARG A 102 -18.37 -7.38 -8.71
C ARG A 102 -17.30 -8.46 -8.67
N TRP A 103 -16.04 -8.08 -8.50
CA TRP A 103 -14.93 -9.00 -8.38
C TRP A 103 -15.06 -9.89 -7.14
N CYS A 104 -15.28 -9.30 -5.97
CA CYS A 104 -15.48 -10.03 -4.73
C CYS A 104 -16.70 -10.94 -4.79
N ARG A 105 -17.85 -10.49 -5.32
CA ARG A 105 -19.02 -11.37 -5.53
C ARG A 105 -18.71 -12.57 -6.42
N ARG A 106 -17.83 -12.41 -7.41
CA ARG A 106 -17.40 -13.52 -8.27
C ARG A 106 -16.53 -14.50 -7.49
N LEU A 107 -15.55 -14.01 -6.72
CA LEU A 107 -14.71 -14.85 -5.87
C LEU A 107 -15.51 -15.59 -4.80
N ALA A 108 -16.50 -14.94 -4.18
CA ALA A 108 -17.37 -15.57 -3.19
C ALA A 108 -18.21 -16.71 -3.79
N ALA A 109 -18.67 -16.56 -5.05
CA ALA A 109 -19.45 -17.59 -5.74
C ALA A 109 -18.59 -18.72 -6.32
N ASP A 110 -17.40 -18.40 -6.80
CA ASP A 110 -16.51 -19.27 -7.56
C ASP A 110 -15.06 -18.75 -7.45
N PRO A 111 -14.31 -19.10 -6.39
CA PRO A 111 -12.97 -18.56 -6.18
C PRO A 111 -11.96 -19.05 -7.22
N GLU A 112 -12.21 -20.18 -7.88
CA GLU A 112 -11.39 -20.70 -9.00
C GLU A 112 -11.42 -19.77 -10.23
N THR A 113 -12.31 -18.76 -10.27
CA THR A 113 -12.33 -17.75 -11.34
C THR A 113 -10.97 -17.06 -11.52
N ILE A 114 -10.17 -16.99 -10.46
CA ILE A 114 -8.84 -16.39 -10.46
C ILE A 114 -7.91 -17.04 -11.51
N GLU A 115 -8.11 -18.32 -11.82
CA GLU A 115 -7.32 -19.03 -12.83
C GLU A 115 -7.70 -18.64 -14.26
N ARG A 116 -8.87 -18.02 -14.44
CA ARG A 116 -9.45 -17.65 -15.74
C ARG A 116 -9.38 -16.15 -16.02
N THR A 117 -9.36 -15.33 -14.98
CA THR A 117 -9.31 -13.87 -15.08
C THR A 117 -8.67 -13.25 -13.84
N GLY A 118 -7.91 -12.18 -14.04
CA GLY A 118 -7.41 -11.36 -12.93
C GLY A 118 -8.47 -10.42 -12.35
N PRO A 119 -8.16 -9.77 -11.21
CA PRO A 119 -8.98 -8.69 -10.67
C PRO A 119 -9.02 -7.51 -11.66
N PRO A 120 -10.11 -6.72 -11.68
CA PRO A 120 -10.14 -5.46 -12.42
C PRO A 120 -9.17 -4.44 -11.80
N PRO A 121 -8.66 -3.47 -12.58
CA PRO A 121 -7.87 -2.39 -12.00
C PRO A 121 -8.73 -1.54 -11.06
N LEU A 122 -8.15 -1.14 -9.93
CA LEU A 122 -8.70 -0.14 -9.03
C LEU A 122 -8.53 1.24 -9.65
N ARG A 123 -9.62 2.02 -9.61
CA ARG A 123 -9.62 3.39 -10.14
C ARG A 123 -9.98 4.40 -9.07
N ILE A 124 -9.29 5.54 -9.11
CA ILE A 124 -9.48 6.69 -8.24
C ILE A 124 -9.61 7.91 -9.16
N ASP A 125 -10.70 8.66 -9.04
CA ASP A 125 -11.05 9.78 -9.92
C ASP A 125 -11.01 9.41 -11.41
N GLY A 126 -11.38 8.17 -11.72
CA GLY A 126 -11.38 7.61 -13.07
C GLY A 126 -10.01 7.25 -13.65
N ALA A 127 -8.90 7.50 -12.94
CA ALA A 127 -7.55 7.03 -13.29
C ALA A 127 -7.27 5.67 -12.63
N ALA A 128 -6.39 4.85 -13.22
CA ALA A 128 -5.88 3.65 -12.56
C ALA A 128 -4.44 3.94 -12.13
N PRO A 129 -4.19 4.24 -10.83
CA PRO A 129 -2.86 4.64 -10.38
C PRO A 129 -1.83 3.55 -10.64
N GLU A 130 -0.64 3.96 -11.10
CA GLU A 130 0.57 3.16 -11.25
C GLU A 130 1.73 3.77 -10.43
N PHE A 131 2.87 3.08 -10.29
CA PHE A 131 4.02 3.63 -9.54
C PHE A 131 4.57 4.95 -10.12
N ALA A 132 4.35 5.18 -11.41
CA ALA A 132 4.75 6.42 -12.08
C ALA A 132 3.96 7.65 -11.58
N ASP A 133 2.71 7.45 -11.13
CA ASP A 133 1.79 8.52 -10.74
C ASP A 133 1.92 8.92 -9.26
N LEU A 134 2.58 8.09 -8.46
CA LEU A 134 2.71 8.32 -7.03
C LEU A 134 3.53 9.58 -6.72
N ASP A 135 3.07 10.33 -5.73
CA ASP A 135 3.84 11.40 -5.10
C ASP A 135 4.75 10.83 -3.99
N LEU A 136 5.43 11.73 -3.27
CA LEU A 136 6.33 11.31 -2.19
C LEU A 136 5.55 10.55 -1.12
N ASP A 137 4.46 11.10 -0.61
CA ASP A 137 3.75 10.56 0.55
C ASP A 137 3.19 9.16 0.26
N ALA A 138 2.69 8.92 -0.96
CA ALA A 138 2.28 7.59 -1.41
C ALA A 138 3.47 6.63 -1.64
N VAL A 139 4.58 7.09 -2.21
CA VAL A 139 5.78 6.23 -2.40
C VAL A 139 6.38 5.79 -1.07
N LEU A 140 6.35 6.64 -0.05
CA LEU A 140 6.83 6.29 1.29
C LEU A 140 6.04 5.13 1.92
N LEU A 141 4.78 4.92 1.50
CA LEU A 141 3.95 3.81 1.94
C LEU A 141 4.10 2.59 1.02
N ALA A 142 4.20 2.82 -0.29
CA ALA A 142 4.27 1.74 -1.27
C ALA A 142 5.61 1.00 -1.27
N ALA A 143 6.72 1.71 -1.09
CA ALA A 143 8.06 1.13 -1.25
C ALA A 143 8.40 0.05 -0.20
N PRO A 144 8.13 0.22 1.12
CA PRO A 144 8.36 -0.85 2.10
C PRO A 144 7.53 -2.10 1.83
N ALA A 145 6.23 -1.93 1.55
CA ALA A 145 5.33 -3.04 1.23
C ALA A 145 5.76 -3.77 -0.06
N LEU A 146 6.21 -3.02 -1.07
CA LEU A 146 6.76 -3.60 -2.30
C LEU A 146 8.02 -4.41 -2.02
N ALA A 147 8.94 -3.88 -1.21
CA ALA A 147 10.21 -4.53 -0.89
C ALA A 147 10.02 -5.89 -0.24
N ASP A 148 9.08 -5.99 0.70
CA ASP A 148 8.68 -7.26 1.30
C ASP A 148 8.08 -8.22 0.25
N ALA A 149 7.11 -7.75 -0.55
CA ALA A 149 6.44 -8.58 -1.54
C ALA A 149 7.33 -9.09 -2.68
N VAL A 150 8.41 -8.38 -3.02
CA VAL A 150 9.38 -8.86 -4.01
C VAL A 150 10.60 -9.55 -3.40
N GLU A 151 10.67 -9.64 -2.06
CA GLU A 151 11.80 -10.18 -1.30
C GLU A 151 13.15 -9.52 -1.66
N VAL A 152 13.16 -8.19 -1.88
CA VAL A 152 14.36 -7.42 -2.24
C VAL A 152 14.64 -6.34 -1.19
N GLY A 153 15.73 -6.54 -0.43
CA GLY A 153 16.05 -5.72 0.74
C GLY A 153 15.25 -6.17 1.96
N SER A 154 15.32 -5.41 3.05
CA SER A 154 14.48 -5.65 4.24
C SER A 154 13.46 -4.54 4.42
N ALA A 155 12.23 -4.88 4.80
CA ALA A 155 11.19 -3.91 5.13
C ALA A 155 11.70 -2.84 6.12
N GLU A 156 12.44 -3.25 7.15
CA GLU A 156 13.06 -2.33 8.12
C GLU A 156 13.99 -1.29 7.48
N THR A 157 14.78 -1.68 6.48
CA THR A 157 15.65 -0.74 5.75
C THR A 157 14.80 0.27 4.97
N PHE A 158 13.71 -0.19 4.35
CA PHE A 158 12.81 0.66 3.58
C PHE A 158 11.99 1.60 4.49
N ASP A 159 11.51 1.13 5.63
CA ASP A 159 10.85 1.95 6.64
C ASP A 159 11.80 3.04 7.15
N ARG A 160 13.05 2.68 7.43
CA ARG A 160 14.07 3.64 7.86
C ARG A 160 14.39 4.65 6.77
N ALA A 161 14.50 4.19 5.51
CA ALA A 161 14.68 5.07 4.37
C ALA A 161 13.50 6.02 4.17
N ALA A 162 12.26 5.56 4.37
CA ALA A 162 11.08 6.39 4.28
C ALA A 162 11.07 7.49 5.34
N ALA A 163 11.42 7.15 6.59
CA ALA A 163 11.61 8.15 7.65
C ALA A 163 12.69 9.19 7.29
N LEU A 164 13.84 8.73 6.77
CA LEU A 164 14.92 9.63 6.33
C LEU A 164 14.51 10.51 5.13
N ALA A 165 13.69 10.00 4.21
CA ALA A 165 13.13 10.79 3.11
C ALA A 165 12.18 11.89 3.61
N ARG A 166 11.40 11.65 4.67
CA ARG A 166 10.61 12.71 5.34
C ARG A 166 11.53 13.77 5.95
N GLU A 167 12.61 13.36 6.61
CA GLU A 167 13.63 14.28 7.16
C GLU A 167 14.36 15.09 6.07
N GLU A 168 14.46 14.58 4.83
CA GLU A 168 15.03 15.30 3.69
C GLU A 168 14.13 16.44 3.18
N ARG A 169 12.82 16.40 3.45
CA ARG A 169 11.83 17.37 2.94
C ARG A 169 12.21 18.80 3.32
N GLY A 170 12.31 19.67 2.33
CA GLY A 170 12.68 21.08 2.51
C GLY A 170 14.16 21.34 2.77
N THR A 171 15.02 20.32 2.82
CA THR A 171 16.47 20.47 3.04
C THR A 171 17.29 20.60 1.76
N GLY A 172 16.66 20.35 0.60
CA GLY A 172 17.33 20.32 -0.71
C GLY A 172 18.10 19.02 -1.01
N ARG A 173 18.14 18.08 -0.05
CA ARG A 173 18.63 16.72 -0.25
C ARG A 173 17.48 15.83 -0.73
N THR A 174 17.78 14.86 -1.58
CA THR A 174 16.78 14.00 -2.23
C THR A 174 17.22 12.54 -2.35
N THR A 175 18.29 12.13 -1.66
CA THR A 175 18.91 10.81 -1.87
C THR A 175 17.94 9.67 -1.61
N PHE A 176 17.25 9.69 -0.46
CA PHE A 176 16.32 8.62 -0.09
C PHE A 176 15.05 8.70 -0.94
N THR A 177 14.58 9.91 -1.19
CA THR A 177 13.43 10.16 -2.06
C THR A 177 13.64 9.55 -3.45
N GLU A 178 14.75 9.87 -4.12
CA GLU A 178 15.08 9.39 -5.46
C GLU A 178 15.21 7.87 -5.52
N LEU A 179 15.85 7.26 -4.53
CA LEU A 179 16.03 5.81 -4.47
C LEU A 179 14.70 5.06 -4.22
N LEU A 180 13.82 5.58 -3.36
CA LEU A 180 12.50 4.99 -3.14
C LEU A 180 11.63 5.07 -4.41
N PHE A 181 11.65 6.22 -5.12
CA PHE A 181 10.99 6.34 -6.41
C PHE A 181 11.55 5.37 -7.46
N ALA A 182 12.88 5.28 -7.57
CA ALA A 182 13.54 4.37 -8.50
C ALA A 182 13.17 2.91 -8.20
N PHE A 183 13.13 2.53 -6.92
CA PHE A 183 12.78 1.17 -6.50
C PHE A 183 11.38 0.76 -6.96
N CYS A 184 10.39 1.64 -6.82
CA CYS A 184 9.04 1.37 -7.29
C CYS A 184 8.97 1.27 -8.83
N ARG A 185 9.63 2.19 -9.54
CA ARG A 185 9.45 2.42 -10.98
C ARG A 185 10.36 1.58 -11.88
N GLU A 186 11.46 1.04 -11.35
CA GLU A 186 12.48 0.33 -12.14
C GLU A 186 12.62 -1.14 -11.68
N PRO A 187 11.71 -2.04 -12.10
CA PRO A 187 11.70 -3.43 -11.63
C PRO A 187 13.02 -4.18 -11.90
N GLU A 188 13.65 -3.90 -13.04
CA GLU A 188 14.90 -4.56 -13.46
C GLU A 188 16.13 -4.14 -12.65
N THR A 189 16.07 -3.00 -11.94
CA THR A 189 17.19 -2.45 -11.16
C THR A 189 16.94 -2.48 -9.65
N ARG A 190 15.79 -3.02 -9.20
CA ARG A 190 15.40 -3.12 -7.78
C ARG A 190 16.52 -3.64 -6.87
N PRO A 191 17.24 -4.74 -7.17
CA PRO A 191 18.31 -5.22 -6.31
C PRO A 191 19.45 -4.21 -6.12
N GLN A 192 19.82 -3.49 -7.19
CA GLN A 192 20.88 -2.49 -7.14
C GLN A 192 20.43 -1.24 -6.40
N VAL A 193 19.19 -0.81 -6.61
CA VAL A 193 18.60 0.33 -5.88
C VAL A 193 18.50 0.01 -4.38
N ALA A 194 18.00 -1.17 -4.01
CA ALA A 194 17.89 -1.61 -2.62
C ALA A 194 19.24 -1.69 -1.92
N ALA A 195 20.28 -2.21 -2.58
CA ALA A 195 21.64 -2.24 -2.03
C ALA A 195 22.17 -0.82 -1.75
N ARG A 196 22.00 0.11 -2.69
CA ARG A 196 22.41 1.51 -2.51
C ARG A 196 21.62 2.20 -1.40
N LEU A 197 20.32 1.92 -1.32
CA LEU A 197 19.46 2.42 -0.25
C LEU A 197 19.97 1.96 1.12
N ALA A 198 20.28 0.67 1.26
CA ALA A 198 20.83 0.10 2.48
C ALA A 198 22.16 0.76 2.89
N ASP A 199 23.09 0.96 1.94
CA ASP A 199 24.36 1.65 2.20
C ASP A 199 24.14 3.08 2.75
N HIS A 200 23.18 3.80 2.19
CA HIS A 200 22.84 5.16 2.62
C HIS A 200 22.16 5.20 3.98
N VAL A 201 21.27 4.25 4.27
CA VAL A 201 20.63 4.09 5.59
C VAL A 201 21.68 3.79 6.65
N GLU A 202 22.58 2.81 6.40
CA GLU A 202 23.64 2.46 7.35
C GLU A 202 24.56 3.66 7.63
N LEU A 203 24.92 4.42 6.60
CA LEU A 203 25.72 5.63 6.75
C LEU A 203 25.00 6.70 7.58
N ALA A 204 23.70 6.91 7.36
CA ALA A 204 22.92 7.88 8.13
C ALA A 204 22.82 7.48 9.60
N ASP A 205 22.59 6.20 9.88
CA ASP A 205 22.46 5.69 11.25
C ASP A 205 23.79 5.69 12.00
N ARG A 206 24.92 5.41 11.32
CA ARG A 206 26.26 5.61 11.89
C ARG A 206 26.48 7.06 12.30
N LYS A 207 26.20 8.01 11.41
CA LYS A 207 26.35 9.45 11.71
C LYS A 207 25.49 9.89 12.88
N ARG A 208 24.28 9.35 13.03
CA ARG A 208 23.41 9.66 14.18
C ARG A 208 24.00 9.14 15.48
N ARG A 209 24.46 7.87 15.51
CA ARG A 209 25.14 7.30 16.70
C ARG A 209 26.38 8.08 17.09
N ASP A 210 27.21 8.45 16.12
CA ASP A 210 28.42 9.26 16.36
C ASP A 210 28.07 10.63 16.97
N VAL A 211 26.92 11.20 16.65
CA VAL A 211 26.43 12.46 17.25
C VAL A 211 25.87 12.21 18.65
N ASP A 212 25.09 11.15 18.85
CA ASP A 212 24.52 10.79 20.15
C ASP A 212 25.61 10.48 21.19
N ASP A 213 26.74 9.87 20.78
CA ASP A 213 27.88 9.57 21.66
C ASP A 213 28.70 10.83 22.06
N LEU A 214 28.43 11.99 21.46
CA LEU A 214 29.11 13.27 21.75
C LEU A 214 28.39 14.14 22.79
N PHE A 215 27.17 13.78 23.21
CA PHE A 215 26.33 14.55 24.14
C PHE A 215 25.77 13.69 25.28
#